data_AF-A0A9Q0LE27-F1
#
_entry.id   AF-A0A9Q0LE27-F1
#
_cell.length_a   1.000
_cell.length_b   1.000
_cell.length_c   1.000
_cell.angle_alpha   90.00
_cell.angle_beta   90.00
_cell.angle_gamma   90.00
#
_symmetry.space_group_name_H-M   'P 1'
#
loop_
_entity.id
_entity.type
_entity.pdbx_description
1 polymer ?
#
loop_
_entity_poly.entity_id
_entity_poly.type
_entity_poly.pdbx_seq_one_letter_code
_entity_poly.pdbx_strand_id
1 'polypeptide(L)'
;MNYTCLIVILTGLISTIFGCGYSTHFYISQLAIGESGQLTPELYNLLSTYSDIVQVGSSSPDWGWNFLIKRYQERSLFMHEEIFLTTSFDYVKKKFSNFNDEEAKKYLAFFIGLGGHQTADLYWHGYNGDPLAFLLEAAHKDFNKENFEGITEQIVEWGVDLFIWRNQKPTVNFKWWIPAQAVSDIYTQAGGPDVSPTEFVLGMDLLKAIILLLKTLNWFGDELGKIIEPWTHDNYMTYAPGGINHCAEMSVPYYSDAWLYLNDKQSDLSSFFAKPKIESVFDQDFEFFENVIPAAQELIDNGILVIDHTDLGDGVVVTESPHIPDLSKFLGLLTRYFGIEILQKLSYEALRDFL
;
A
#
# COMPACT_ATOMS: atom_id res chain seq x y z
N MET A 1 18.29 6.29 -29.07
CA MET A 1 17.25 5.25 -29.01
C MET A 1 16.30 5.68 -27.90
N ASN A 2 15.04 5.97 -28.24
CA ASN A 2 14.15 6.84 -27.48
C ASN A 2 13.55 6.15 -26.24
N TYR A 3 14.04 6.53 -25.07
CA TYR A 3 13.61 6.03 -23.75
C TYR A 3 12.40 6.77 -23.16
N THR A 4 11.77 7.64 -23.93
CA THR A 4 10.49 8.25 -23.55
C THR A 4 9.32 7.24 -23.55
N CYS A 5 9.50 6.08 -24.18
CA CYS A 5 8.47 5.07 -24.32
C CYS A 5 8.06 4.43 -22.98
N LEU A 6 8.96 4.36 -22.00
CA LEU A 6 8.67 3.74 -20.70
C LEU A 6 7.56 4.50 -19.95
N ILE A 7 7.60 5.83 -19.97
CA ILE A 7 6.76 6.69 -19.13
C ILE A 7 5.29 6.65 -19.57
N VAL A 8 5.02 6.51 -20.87
CA VAL A 8 3.63 6.52 -21.39
C VAL A 8 2.91 5.18 -21.23
N ILE A 9 3.68 4.12 -21.35
CA ILE A 9 3.24 2.76 -21.08
C ILE A 9 2.87 2.60 -19.60
N LEU A 10 3.68 3.22 -18.75
CA LEU A 10 3.41 3.35 -17.35
C LEU A 10 2.18 4.24 -17.10
N THR A 11 1.82 5.15 -18.01
CA THR A 11 0.54 5.88 -18.01
C THR A 11 -0.66 5.05 -18.48
N GLY A 12 -0.43 3.99 -19.27
CA GLY A 12 -1.40 2.93 -19.53
C GLY A 12 -1.66 2.05 -18.31
N LEU A 13 -0.61 1.82 -17.52
CA LEU A 13 -0.71 1.26 -16.17
C LEU A 13 -1.31 2.26 -15.17
N ILE A 14 -1.24 3.58 -15.38
CA ILE A 14 -1.74 4.60 -14.43
C ILE A 14 -3.23 4.48 -14.09
N SER A 15 -4.09 3.99 -14.99
CA SER A 15 -5.47 3.71 -14.58
C SER A 15 -5.58 2.47 -13.67
N THR A 16 -4.69 1.49 -13.79
CA THR A 16 -4.58 0.36 -12.84
C THR A 16 -3.78 0.69 -11.58
N ILE A 17 -3.31 1.93 -11.43
CA ILE A 17 -2.60 2.45 -10.25
C ILE A 17 -3.52 3.44 -9.51
N PHE A 18 -4.81 3.46 -9.82
CA PHE A 18 -5.76 4.24 -9.03
C PHE A 18 -5.64 3.82 -7.55
N GLY A 19 -5.19 4.78 -6.73
CA GLY A 19 -4.47 4.49 -5.50
C GLY A 19 -5.33 3.76 -4.47
N CYS A 20 -4.66 2.98 -3.64
CA CYS A 20 -5.11 2.56 -2.32
C CYS A 20 -4.09 3.06 -1.29
N GLY A 21 -3.56 4.28 -1.49
CA GLY A 21 -2.57 4.89 -0.60
C GLY A 21 -1.28 4.09 -0.35
N TYR A 22 -0.81 3.26 -1.29
CA TYR A 22 0.29 2.31 -1.03
C TYR A 22 1.57 2.98 -0.51
N SER A 23 2.04 4.01 -1.22
CA SER A 23 3.23 4.77 -0.82
C SER A 23 2.94 5.68 0.38
N THR A 24 1.66 6.06 0.52
CA THR A 24 1.10 6.81 1.63
C THR A 24 1.22 6.06 2.95
N HIS A 25 0.76 4.81 3.04
CA HIS A 25 0.90 4.00 4.25
C HIS A 25 2.35 3.60 4.55
N PHE A 26 3.18 3.42 3.51
CA PHE A 26 4.63 3.28 3.68
C PHE A 26 5.19 4.50 4.43
N TYR A 27 4.89 5.70 3.96
CA TYR A 27 5.46 6.92 4.51
C TYR A 27 4.86 7.32 5.87
N ILE A 28 3.56 7.14 6.07
CA ILE A 28 2.90 7.30 7.38
C ILE A 28 3.58 6.42 8.44
N SER A 29 3.86 5.15 8.11
CA SER A 29 4.53 4.26 9.05
C SER A 29 5.96 4.73 9.39
N GLN A 30 6.71 5.27 8.42
CA GLN A 30 8.04 5.84 8.66
C GLN A 30 7.98 7.05 9.60
N LEU A 31 7.02 7.96 9.38
CA LEU A 31 6.83 9.12 10.24
C LEU A 31 6.43 8.70 11.66
N ALA A 32 5.48 7.78 11.80
CA ALA A 32 5.03 7.27 13.09
C ALA A 32 6.18 6.62 13.89
N ILE A 33 7.09 5.88 13.24
CA ILE A 33 8.30 5.36 13.89
C ILE A 33 9.25 6.49 14.29
N GLY A 34 9.34 7.54 13.46
CA GLY A 34 10.16 8.73 13.70
C GLY A 34 9.76 9.55 14.93
N GLU A 35 8.51 9.42 15.40
CA GLU A 35 7.97 10.02 16.63
C GLU A 35 8.51 9.34 17.92
N SER A 36 9.81 9.08 17.96
CA SER A 36 10.56 8.40 19.03
C SER A 36 10.29 8.91 20.45
N GLY A 37 9.92 10.18 20.61
CA GLY A 37 9.62 10.78 21.92
C GLY A 37 8.30 10.33 22.54
N GLN A 38 7.43 9.69 21.75
CA GLN A 38 6.10 9.24 22.15
C GLN A 38 6.00 7.72 22.37
N LEU A 39 6.94 6.95 21.82
CA LEU A 39 7.04 5.50 21.98
C LEU A 39 7.92 5.13 23.18
N THR A 40 7.68 3.98 23.81
CA THR A 40 8.64 3.48 24.81
C THR A 40 9.97 3.11 24.14
N PRO A 41 11.12 3.18 24.83
CA PRO A 41 12.41 2.84 24.24
C PRO A 41 12.45 1.43 23.62
N GLU A 42 11.78 0.47 24.23
CA GLU A 42 11.70 -0.90 23.74
C GLU A 42 10.90 -1.01 22.44
N LEU A 43 9.74 -0.35 22.38
CA LEU A 43 8.88 -0.33 21.20
C LEU A 43 9.54 0.44 20.05
N TYR A 44 10.12 1.60 20.34
CA TYR A 44 10.90 2.35 19.35
C TYR A 44 12.04 1.51 18.79
N ASN A 45 12.81 0.82 19.64
CA ASN A 45 13.90 -0.04 19.19
C ASN A 45 13.39 -1.21 18.33
N LEU A 46 12.25 -1.82 18.69
CA LEU A 46 11.61 -2.86 17.87
C LEU A 46 11.23 -2.32 16.48
N LEU A 47 10.44 -1.26 16.43
CA LEU A 47 9.89 -0.75 15.17
C LEU A 47 10.95 -0.12 14.28
N SER A 48 11.95 0.55 14.84
CA SER A 48 13.07 1.09 14.05
C SER A 48 13.98 0.00 13.49
N THR A 49 14.24 -1.07 14.26
CA THR A 49 15.07 -2.22 13.82
C THR A 49 14.43 -2.97 12.66
N TYR A 50 13.11 -3.17 12.71
CA TYR A 50 12.35 -3.88 11.67
C TYR A 50 11.45 -2.93 10.86
N SER A 51 11.91 -1.71 10.64
CA SER A 51 11.11 -0.65 9.99
C SER A 51 10.68 -0.99 8.57
N ASP A 52 11.46 -1.80 7.85
CA ASP A 52 11.08 -2.36 6.56
C ASP A 52 9.90 -3.33 6.68
N ILE A 53 9.89 -4.17 7.69
CA ILE A 53 8.77 -5.09 7.96
C ILE A 53 7.51 -4.35 8.41
N VAL A 54 7.65 -3.28 9.22
CA VAL A 54 6.52 -2.42 9.59
C VAL A 54 5.88 -1.82 8.35
N GLN A 55 6.69 -1.32 7.40
CA GLN A 55 6.20 -0.75 6.15
C GLN A 55 5.52 -1.78 5.24
N VAL A 56 6.06 -3.00 5.16
CA VAL A 56 5.40 -4.10 4.42
C VAL A 56 4.06 -4.43 5.07
N GLY A 57 4.02 -4.49 6.41
CA GLY A 57 2.80 -4.66 7.18
C GLY A 57 1.77 -3.57 6.90
N SER A 58 2.18 -2.29 6.89
CA SER A 58 1.29 -1.15 6.67
C SER A 58 0.73 -1.03 5.26
N SER A 59 1.23 -1.80 4.30
CA SER A 59 0.64 -1.83 2.95
C SER A 59 -0.07 -3.15 2.65
N SER A 60 0.04 -4.12 3.57
CA SER A 60 -0.48 -5.45 3.35
C SER A 60 -2.00 -5.55 3.28
N PRO A 61 -2.82 -4.71 3.96
CA PRO A 61 -4.27 -4.77 3.79
C PRO A 61 -4.75 -4.58 2.34
N ASP A 62 -3.94 -3.89 1.51
CA ASP A 62 -4.27 -3.61 0.12
C ASP A 62 -3.70 -4.60 -0.90
N TRP A 63 -3.19 -5.74 -0.45
CA TRP A 63 -2.63 -6.78 -1.32
C TRP A 63 -3.59 -7.23 -2.45
N GLY A 64 -4.90 -7.19 -2.17
CA GLY A 64 -5.99 -7.61 -3.06
C GLY A 64 -6.70 -6.44 -3.75
N TRP A 65 -6.31 -5.20 -3.45
CA TRP A 65 -6.83 -3.97 -4.04
C TRP A 65 -6.21 -3.62 -5.40
N ASN A 66 -5.66 -4.63 -6.06
CA ASN A 66 -5.15 -4.54 -7.42
C ASN A 66 -6.29 -4.82 -8.41
N PHE A 67 -6.64 -3.84 -9.26
CA PHE A 67 -7.66 -3.93 -10.33
C PHE A 67 -7.52 -5.15 -11.26
N LEU A 68 -6.37 -5.82 -11.21
CA LEU A 68 -6.05 -7.02 -11.96
C LEU A 68 -6.88 -8.24 -11.54
N ILE A 69 -7.39 -8.28 -10.30
CA ILE A 69 -8.07 -9.47 -9.79
C ILE A 69 -9.24 -9.09 -8.86
N LYS A 70 -10.40 -8.76 -9.44
CA LYS A 70 -11.67 -8.49 -8.72
C LYS A 70 -12.01 -9.56 -7.66
N ARG A 71 -11.57 -10.81 -7.84
CA ARG A 71 -11.77 -11.92 -6.89
C ARG A 71 -11.02 -11.77 -5.57
N TYR A 72 -10.03 -10.87 -5.48
CA TYR A 72 -9.26 -10.63 -4.26
C TYR A 72 -9.73 -9.42 -3.46
N GLN A 73 -10.66 -8.63 -4.00
CA GLN A 73 -11.15 -7.42 -3.34
C GLN A 73 -11.82 -7.74 -2.00
N GLU A 74 -12.78 -8.68 -1.97
CA GLU A 74 -13.45 -9.11 -0.74
C GLU A 74 -12.45 -9.64 0.30
N ARG A 75 -11.36 -10.27 -0.16
CA ARG A 75 -10.30 -10.78 0.70
C ARG A 75 -9.48 -9.63 1.29
N SER A 76 -9.06 -8.67 0.48
CA SER A 76 -8.39 -7.45 0.93
C SER A 76 -9.23 -6.67 1.94
N LEU A 77 -10.52 -6.48 1.65
CA LEU A 77 -11.46 -5.80 2.53
C LEU A 77 -11.57 -6.47 3.90
N PHE A 78 -11.59 -7.80 3.94
CA PHE A 78 -11.63 -8.53 5.21
C PHE A 78 -10.40 -8.27 6.09
N MET A 79 -9.23 -7.99 5.50
CA MET A 79 -8.01 -7.62 6.23
C MET A 79 -8.10 -6.26 6.94
N HIS A 80 -9.08 -5.43 6.55
CA HIS A 80 -9.39 -4.15 7.21
C HIS A 80 -10.38 -4.31 8.38
N GLU A 81 -10.94 -5.51 8.59
CA GLU A 81 -11.88 -5.74 9.66
C GLU A 81 -11.18 -5.90 11.02
N GLU A 82 -11.84 -5.38 12.08
CA GLU A 82 -11.45 -5.56 13.48
C GLU A 82 -11.16 -7.03 13.83
N ILE A 83 -11.98 -7.96 13.32
CA ILE A 83 -11.85 -9.38 13.62
C ILE A 83 -10.54 -9.96 13.07
N PHE A 84 -10.09 -9.50 11.90
CA PHE A 84 -8.83 -9.95 11.33
C PHE A 84 -7.65 -9.49 12.18
N LEU A 85 -7.62 -8.21 12.55
CA LEU A 85 -6.50 -7.64 13.28
C LEU A 85 -6.42 -8.18 14.72
N THR A 86 -7.56 -8.28 15.43
CA THR A 86 -7.58 -8.90 16.76
C THR A 86 -7.11 -10.35 16.73
N THR A 87 -7.59 -11.13 15.74
CA THR A 87 -7.12 -12.51 15.51
C THR A 87 -5.62 -12.57 15.19
N SER A 88 -5.05 -11.56 14.53
CA SER A 88 -3.62 -11.52 14.22
C SER A 88 -2.73 -11.43 15.47
N PHE A 89 -3.13 -10.62 16.46
CA PHE A 89 -2.40 -10.54 17.73
C PHE A 89 -2.58 -11.79 18.57
N ASP A 90 -3.78 -12.37 18.60
CA ASP A 90 -4.02 -13.66 19.26
C ASP A 90 -3.20 -14.79 18.65
N TYR A 91 -3.08 -14.80 17.31
CA TYR A 91 -2.20 -15.72 16.59
C TYR A 91 -0.75 -15.58 17.05
N VAL A 92 -0.22 -14.36 17.14
CA VAL A 92 1.14 -14.10 17.58
C VAL A 92 1.35 -14.53 19.04
N LYS A 93 0.42 -14.23 19.95
CA LYS A 93 0.48 -14.67 21.37
C LYS A 93 0.45 -16.19 21.51
N LYS A 94 -0.27 -16.87 20.63
CA LYS A 94 -0.34 -18.34 20.61
C LYS A 94 0.92 -18.98 20.00
N LYS A 95 1.48 -18.37 18.95
CA LYS A 95 2.65 -18.88 18.23
C LYS A 95 3.94 -18.72 19.05
N PHE A 96 4.09 -17.61 19.78
CA PHE A 96 5.33 -17.30 20.49
C PHE A 96 5.10 -17.22 22.01
N SER A 97 5.94 -17.94 22.77
CA SER A 97 5.88 -17.95 24.24
C SER A 97 6.44 -16.66 24.87
N ASN A 98 7.24 -15.90 24.13
CA ASN A 98 7.73 -14.57 24.49
C ASN A 98 8.14 -13.79 23.22
N PHE A 99 8.29 -12.47 23.35
CA PHE A 99 8.59 -11.57 22.22
C PHE A 99 10.05 -11.11 22.15
N ASN A 100 10.97 -11.83 22.80
CA ASN A 100 12.39 -11.50 22.74
C ASN A 100 13.09 -12.11 21.53
N ASP A 101 12.52 -13.18 20.96
CA ASP A 101 13.03 -13.84 19.76
C ASP A 101 12.97 -12.92 18.54
N GLU A 102 14.01 -12.97 17.69
CA GLU A 102 14.06 -12.30 16.39
C GLU A 102 12.82 -12.62 15.53
N GLU A 103 12.39 -13.88 15.47
CA GLU A 103 11.22 -14.25 14.68
C GLU A 103 9.95 -13.59 15.22
N ALA A 104 9.71 -13.69 16.53
CA ALA A 104 8.57 -13.08 17.18
C ALA A 104 8.52 -11.56 16.93
N LYS A 105 9.67 -10.89 16.98
CA LYS A 105 9.78 -9.45 16.70
C LYS A 105 9.42 -9.07 15.27
N LYS A 106 9.77 -9.89 14.28
CA LYS A 106 9.38 -9.66 12.88
C LYS A 106 7.88 -9.78 12.68
N TYR A 107 7.26 -10.80 13.27
CA TYR A 107 5.80 -10.97 13.28
C TYR A 107 5.11 -9.77 13.93
N LEU A 108 5.63 -9.32 15.08
CA LEU A 108 5.13 -8.13 15.76
C LEU A 108 5.24 -6.88 14.92
N ALA A 109 6.40 -6.62 14.33
CA ALA A 109 6.61 -5.48 13.45
C ALA A 109 5.61 -5.48 12.29
N PHE A 110 5.39 -6.64 11.66
CA PHE A 110 4.44 -6.79 10.56
C PHE A 110 3.00 -6.45 10.97
N PHE A 111 2.48 -7.06 12.04
CA PHE A 111 1.08 -6.86 12.45
C PHE A 111 0.83 -5.51 13.15
N ILE A 112 1.85 -4.92 13.78
CA ILE A 112 1.77 -3.53 14.24
C ILE A 112 1.66 -2.59 13.04
N GLY A 113 2.48 -2.79 12.00
CA GLY A 113 2.37 -2.05 10.75
C GLY A 113 0.98 -2.17 10.11
N LEU A 114 0.44 -3.39 10.07
CA LEU A 114 -0.91 -3.67 9.56
C LEU A 114 -1.99 -2.86 10.27
N GLY A 115 -1.98 -2.77 11.60
CA GLY A 115 -2.99 -1.94 12.25
C GLY A 115 -2.70 -0.44 12.20
N GLY A 116 -1.45 -0.04 11.95
CA GLY A 116 -1.12 1.36 11.60
C GLY A 116 -1.79 1.81 10.32
N HIS A 117 -1.88 0.92 9.31
CA HIS A 117 -2.67 1.15 8.11
C HIS A 117 -4.14 1.43 8.45
N GLN A 118 -4.78 0.51 9.17
CA GLN A 118 -6.20 0.67 9.54
C GLN A 118 -6.44 1.96 10.34
N THR A 119 -5.51 2.31 11.24
CA THR A 119 -5.60 3.53 12.02
C THR A 119 -5.53 4.77 11.13
N ALA A 120 -4.64 4.78 10.13
CA ALA A 120 -4.55 5.87 9.17
C ALA A 120 -5.85 6.02 8.37
N ASP A 121 -6.43 4.92 7.88
CA ASP A 121 -7.65 4.93 7.08
C ASP A 121 -8.85 5.55 7.79
N LEU A 122 -8.95 5.36 9.11
CA LEU A 122 -10.03 5.95 9.91
C LEU A 122 -10.10 7.47 9.76
N TYR A 123 -8.94 8.11 9.69
CA TYR A 123 -8.83 9.57 9.58
C TYR A 123 -8.71 10.02 8.13
N TRP A 124 -8.07 9.22 7.27
CA TRP A 124 -7.90 9.50 5.85
C TRP A 124 -9.24 9.46 5.09
N HIS A 125 -9.99 8.36 5.22
CA HIS A 125 -11.31 8.16 4.60
C HIS A 125 -12.47 8.67 5.47
N GLY A 126 -12.24 9.00 6.74
CA GLY A 126 -13.31 9.46 7.64
C GLY A 126 -14.24 8.34 8.12
N TYR A 127 -13.76 7.10 8.18
CA TYR A 127 -14.53 5.97 8.70
C TYR A 127 -14.87 6.09 10.19
N ASN A 128 -14.23 7.01 10.89
CA ASN A 128 -14.61 7.44 12.25
C ASN A 128 -15.86 8.36 12.28
N GLY A 129 -16.42 8.70 11.12
CA GLY A 129 -17.58 9.60 10.99
C GLY A 129 -17.22 11.08 10.98
N ASP A 130 -15.95 11.45 10.81
CA ASP A 130 -15.52 12.84 10.71
C ASP A 130 -15.88 13.41 9.32
N PRO A 131 -16.79 14.40 9.24
CA PRO A 131 -17.19 14.99 7.97
C PRO A 131 -16.11 15.84 7.32
N LEU A 132 -15.01 16.13 8.03
CA LEU A 132 -13.88 16.90 7.55
C LEU A 132 -12.68 16.02 7.22
N ALA A 133 -12.85 14.69 7.10
CA ALA A 133 -11.75 13.79 6.73
C ALA A 133 -11.09 14.20 5.41
N PHE A 134 -9.80 13.87 5.27
CA PHE A 134 -8.98 14.36 4.16
C PHE A 134 -9.58 14.07 2.79
N LEU A 135 -10.01 12.83 2.54
CA LEU A 135 -10.60 12.47 1.23
C LEU A 135 -11.92 13.20 0.95
N LEU A 136 -12.75 13.43 1.97
CA LEU A 136 -14.00 14.21 1.82
C LEU A 136 -13.69 15.65 1.41
N GLU A 137 -12.72 16.27 2.08
CA GLU A 137 -12.34 17.65 1.78
C GLU A 137 -11.60 17.75 0.45
N ALA A 138 -10.73 16.80 0.09
CA ALA A 138 -10.13 16.73 -1.24
C ALA A 138 -11.20 16.63 -2.34
N ALA A 139 -12.18 15.73 -2.18
CA ALA A 139 -13.30 15.59 -3.10
C ALA A 139 -14.10 16.89 -3.24
N HIS A 140 -14.33 17.61 -2.13
CA HIS A 140 -15.04 18.87 -2.14
C HIS A 140 -14.24 20.01 -2.78
N LYS A 141 -12.96 20.15 -2.44
CA LYS A 141 -12.13 21.29 -2.86
C LYS A 141 -11.64 21.17 -4.29
N ASP A 142 -11.22 19.98 -4.71
CA ASP A 142 -10.63 19.79 -6.04
C ASP A 142 -11.68 19.39 -7.09
N PHE A 143 -12.75 18.69 -6.68
CA PHE A 143 -13.72 18.12 -7.62
C PHE A 143 -15.15 18.63 -7.43
N ASN A 144 -15.41 19.50 -6.44
CA ASN A 144 -16.74 20.00 -6.10
C ASN A 144 -17.77 18.86 -5.89
N LYS A 145 -17.34 17.78 -5.25
CA LYS A 145 -18.18 16.63 -4.87
C LYS A 145 -18.44 16.61 -3.37
N GLU A 146 -19.59 16.06 -2.98
CA GLU A 146 -19.96 15.88 -1.56
C GLU A 146 -19.44 14.55 -0.99
N ASN A 147 -18.98 13.63 -1.84
CA ASN A 147 -18.40 12.34 -1.49
C ASN A 147 -17.14 12.05 -2.33
N PHE A 148 -16.28 11.15 -1.84
CA PHE A 148 -15.04 10.76 -2.52
C PHE A 148 -15.16 9.46 -3.33
N GLU A 149 -16.32 8.80 -3.31
CA GLU A 149 -16.54 7.49 -3.92
C GLU A 149 -16.06 7.33 -5.38
N GLY A 150 -15.48 6.17 -5.67
CA GLY A 150 -15.15 5.73 -7.02
C GLY A 150 -13.91 6.41 -7.56
N ILE A 151 -14.03 7.08 -8.71
CA ILE A 151 -12.88 7.65 -9.42
C ILE A 151 -12.21 8.81 -8.67
N THR A 152 -12.92 9.49 -7.76
CA THR A 152 -12.37 10.66 -7.06
C THR A 152 -11.36 10.24 -5.99
N GLU A 153 -11.72 9.31 -5.12
CA GLU A 153 -10.82 8.64 -4.17
C GLU A 153 -9.56 8.17 -4.87
N GLN A 154 -9.76 7.40 -5.93
CA GLN A 154 -8.70 6.84 -6.75
C GLN A 154 -7.73 7.88 -7.33
N ILE A 155 -8.24 9.02 -7.82
CA ILE A 155 -7.38 10.12 -8.30
C ILE A 155 -6.59 10.72 -7.15
N VAL A 156 -7.26 11.02 -6.03
CA VAL A 156 -6.64 11.65 -4.86
C VAL A 156 -5.53 10.77 -4.29
N GLU A 157 -5.79 9.49 -4.07
CA GLU A 157 -4.82 8.56 -3.48
C GLU A 157 -3.63 8.31 -4.41
N TRP A 158 -3.90 8.22 -5.72
CA TRP A 158 -2.84 8.12 -6.71
C TRP A 158 -1.95 9.37 -6.74
N GLY A 159 -2.55 10.56 -6.71
CA GLY A 159 -1.85 11.83 -6.64
C GLY A 159 -0.94 11.91 -5.43
N VAL A 160 -1.49 11.63 -4.25
CA VAL A 160 -0.75 11.65 -2.98
C VAL A 160 0.44 10.71 -3.01
N ASP A 161 0.27 9.47 -3.50
CA ASP A 161 1.36 8.52 -3.63
C ASP A 161 2.53 9.07 -4.49
N LEU A 162 2.21 9.79 -5.58
CA LEU A 162 3.21 10.43 -6.43
C LEU A 162 3.87 11.64 -5.74
N PHE A 163 3.07 12.46 -5.03
CA PHE A 163 3.57 13.63 -4.30
C PHE A 163 4.57 13.20 -3.23
N ILE A 164 4.29 12.11 -2.50
CA ILE A 164 5.20 11.54 -1.51
C ILE A 164 6.52 11.14 -2.16
N TRP A 165 6.49 10.38 -3.25
CA TRP A 165 7.71 9.98 -3.94
C TRP A 165 8.52 11.15 -4.46
N ARG A 166 7.83 12.19 -4.97
CA ARG A 166 8.48 13.38 -5.52
C ARG A 166 9.11 14.24 -4.43
N ASN A 167 8.34 14.52 -3.39
CA ASN A 167 8.63 15.58 -2.43
C ASN A 167 9.28 15.04 -1.15
N GLN A 168 8.89 13.85 -0.70
CA GLN A 168 9.35 13.27 0.57
C GLN A 168 10.41 12.19 0.39
N LYS A 169 10.40 11.48 -0.75
CA LYS A 169 11.37 10.43 -1.12
C LYS A 169 11.54 9.38 -0.01
N PRO A 170 10.46 8.64 0.34
CA PRO A 170 10.48 7.67 1.42
C PRO A 170 11.58 6.62 1.23
N THR A 171 12.13 6.12 2.34
CA THR A 171 13.19 5.10 2.31
C THR A 171 12.56 3.71 2.22
N VAL A 172 12.59 3.08 1.05
CA VAL A 172 11.98 1.76 0.84
C VAL A 172 13.02 0.70 0.57
N ASN A 173 12.96 -0.39 1.35
CA ASN A 173 13.62 -1.65 1.04
C ASN A 173 12.66 -2.52 0.21
N PHE A 174 13.04 -2.86 -1.01
CA PHE A 174 12.23 -3.71 -1.90
C PHE A 174 12.44 -5.21 -1.67
N LYS A 175 13.32 -5.59 -0.74
CA LYS A 175 13.40 -6.96 -0.21
C LYS A 175 12.40 -7.10 0.95
N TRP A 176 11.31 -7.80 0.72
CA TRP A 176 10.18 -7.88 1.66
C TRP A 176 10.16 -9.21 2.38
N TRP A 177 9.97 -9.17 3.69
CA TRP A 177 9.71 -10.34 4.51
C TRP A 177 8.20 -10.46 4.73
N ILE A 178 7.61 -11.61 4.38
CA ILE A 178 6.15 -11.80 4.33
C ILE A 178 5.77 -13.07 5.11
N PRO A 179 4.98 -12.97 6.20
CA PRO A 179 4.50 -14.13 6.96
C PRO A 179 3.27 -14.76 6.30
N ALA A 180 3.41 -15.23 5.06
CA ALA A 180 2.30 -15.58 4.19
C ALA A 180 1.38 -16.68 4.76
N GLN A 181 1.95 -17.72 5.38
CA GLN A 181 1.15 -18.78 6.02
C GLN A 181 0.41 -18.26 7.25
N ALA A 182 1.01 -17.39 8.05
CA ALA A 182 0.33 -16.83 9.20
C ALA A 182 -0.87 -15.97 8.80
N VAL A 183 -0.73 -15.16 7.74
CA VAL A 183 -1.85 -14.40 7.18
C VAL A 183 -2.98 -15.34 6.75
N SER A 184 -2.66 -16.41 6.01
CA SER A 184 -3.64 -17.44 5.61
C SER A 184 -4.34 -18.09 6.82
N ASP A 185 -3.58 -18.44 7.85
CA ASP A 185 -4.09 -19.05 9.08
C ASP A 185 -5.00 -18.08 9.86
N ILE A 186 -4.71 -16.77 9.83
CA ILE A 186 -5.50 -15.72 10.45
C ILE A 186 -6.82 -15.52 9.71
N TYR A 187 -6.82 -15.49 8.37
CA TYR A 187 -8.08 -15.49 7.59
C TYR A 187 -8.99 -16.63 8.02
N THR A 188 -8.42 -17.83 8.12
CA THR A 188 -9.16 -19.03 8.54
C THR A 188 -9.68 -18.91 9.98
N GLN A 189 -8.86 -18.45 10.91
CA GLN A 189 -9.23 -18.30 12.33
C GLN A 189 -10.27 -17.22 12.58
N ALA A 190 -10.21 -16.13 11.82
CA ALA A 190 -11.16 -15.02 11.89
C ALA A 190 -12.50 -15.33 11.19
N GLY A 191 -12.62 -16.49 10.51
CA GLY A 191 -13.82 -16.86 9.75
C GLY A 191 -13.97 -16.11 8.42
N GLY A 192 -12.87 -15.60 7.89
CA GLY A 192 -12.81 -14.88 6.63
C GLY A 192 -12.83 -15.78 5.39
N PRO A 193 -12.72 -15.19 4.19
CA PRO A 193 -12.61 -15.93 2.94
C PRO A 193 -11.29 -16.72 2.88
N ASP A 194 -11.29 -17.80 2.10
CA ASP A 194 -10.08 -18.61 1.87
C ASP A 194 -9.03 -17.83 1.08
N VAL A 195 -7.82 -17.75 1.63
CA VAL A 195 -6.66 -17.06 1.06
C VAL A 195 -5.47 -18.00 1.21
N SER A 196 -4.94 -18.49 0.10
CA SER A 196 -3.70 -19.28 0.13
C SER A 196 -2.47 -18.37 0.32
N PRO A 197 -1.39 -18.88 0.93
CA PRO A 197 -0.14 -18.13 1.08
C PRO A 197 0.41 -17.61 -0.26
N THR A 198 0.27 -18.41 -1.33
CA THR A 198 0.71 -18.03 -2.68
C THR A 198 -0.09 -16.86 -3.25
N GLU A 199 -1.41 -16.83 -3.06
CA GLU A 199 -2.24 -15.71 -3.51
C GLU A 199 -1.87 -14.41 -2.80
N PHE A 200 -1.62 -14.49 -1.49
CA PHE A 200 -1.20 -13.33 -0.72
C PHE A 200 0.17 -12.81 -1.18
N VAL A 201 1.17 -13.70 -1.35
CA VAL A 201 2.50 -13.31 -1.87
C VAL A 201 2.40 -12.67 -3.25
N LEU A 202 1.57 -13.21 -4.15
CA LEU A 202 1.35 -12.63 -5.46
C LEU A 202 0.78 -11.21 -5.38
N GLY A 203 -0.20 -10.96 -4.52
CA GLY A 203 -0.76 -9.62 -4.33
C GLY A 203 0.26 -8.62 -3.76
N MET A 204 1.07 -9.07 -2.80
CA MET A 204 2.18 -8.26 -2.27
C MET A 204 3.23 -7.95 -3.33
N ASP A 205 3.52 -8.88 -4.25
CA ASP A 205 4.46 -8.64 -5.34
C ASP A 205 3.92 -7.64 -6.39
N LEU A 206 2.62 -7.70 -6.68
CA LEU A 206 1.95 -6.71 -7.54
C LEU A 206 1.99 -5.32 -6.90
N LEU A 207 1.66 -5.24 -5.61
CA LEU A 207 1.77 -4.02 -4.80
C LEU A 207 3.19 -3.45 -4.86
N LYS A 208 4.20 -4.29 -4.67
CA LYS A 208 5.61 -3.90 -4.77
C LYS A 208 5.96 -3.31 -6.14
N ALA A 209 5.49 -3.94 -7.21
CA ALA A 209 5.71 -3.47 -8.57
C ALA A 209 5.05 -2.11 -8.80
N ILE A 210 3.86 -1.88 -8.25
CA ILE A 210 3.15 -0.59 -8.29
C ILE A 210 3.94 0.50 -7.54
N ILE A 211 4.47 0.20 -6.36
CA ILE A 211 5.27 1.17 -5.60
C ILE A 211 6.55 1.56 -6.37
N LEU A 212 7.25 0.58 -6.96
CA LEU A 212 8.43 0.85 -7.79
C LEU A 212 8.08 1.72 -9.00
N LEU A 213 6.89 1.51 -9.55
CA LEU A 213 6.36 2.28 -10.65
C LEU A 213 6.05 3.72 -10.25
N LEU A 214 5.31 3.94 -9.17
CA LEU A 214 5.02 5.27 -8.61
C LEU A 214 6.31 6.05 -8.32
N LYS A 215 7.30 5.38 -7.74
CA LYS A 215 8.65 5.93 -7.54
C LYS A 215 9.28 6.44 -8.83
N THR A 216 9.04 5.79 -9.96
CA THR A 216 9.60 6.18 -11.27
C THR A 216 8.81 7.30 -11.93
N LEU A 217 7.49 7.35 -11.73
CA LEU A 217 6.59 8.31 -12.36
C LEU A 217 6.39 9.61 -11.57
N ASN A 218 6.96 9.71 -10.38
CA ASN A 218 6.69 10.78 -9.44
C ASN A 218 6.74 12.20 -10.04
N TRP A 219 7.67 12.50 -10.96
CA TRP A 219 7.81 13.84 -11.54
C TRP A 219 6.62 14.21 -12.42
N PHE A 220 6.11 13.24 -13.19
CA PHE A 220 5.01 13.45 -14.11
C PHE A 220 3.70 13.51 -13.33
N GLY A 221 3.56 12.61 -12.36
CA GLY A 221 2.45 12.58 -11.42
C GLY A 221 2.28 13.88 -10.64
N ASP A 222 3.37 14.41 -10.08
CA ASP A 222 3.39 15.66 -9.32
C ASP A 222 2.94 16.87 -10.15
N GLU A 223 3.44 17.01 -11.38
CA GLU A 223 3.03 18.11 -12.27
C GLU A 223 1.57 17.99 -12.72
N LEU A 224 1.07 16.77 -12.96
CA LEU A 224 -0.35 16.55 -13.25
C LEU A 224 -1.23 16.84 -12.03
N GLY A 225 -0.82 16.39 -10.86
CA GLY A 225 -1.61 16.55 -9.64
C GLY A 225 -1.75 18.02 -9.24
N LYS A 226 -0.73 18.86 -9.43
CA LYS A 226 -0.84 20.34 -9.26
C LYS A 226 -1.93 20.97 -10.13
N ILE A 227 -2.30 20.32 -11.24
CA ILE A 227 -3.32 20.82 -12.17
C ILE A 227 -4.69 20.23 -11.84
N ILE A 228 -4.74 18.93 -11.52
CA ILE A 228 -5.98 18.16 -11.35
C ILE A 228 -6.54 18.28 -9.92
N GLU A 229 -5.67 18.34 -8.93
CA GLU A 229 -5.97 18.25 -7.50
C GLU A 229 -5.10 19.23 -6.67
N PRO A 230 -5.10 20.54 -7.01
CA PRO A 230 -4.22 21.53 -6.39
C PRO A 230 -4.38 21.64 -4.87
N TRP A 231 -5.60 21.51 -4.34
CA TRP A 231 -5.82 21.54 -2.90
C TRP A 231 -5.19 20.31 -2.24
N THR A 232 -5.42 19.12 -2.79
CA THR A 232 -4.81 17.87 -2.30
C THR A 232 -3.29 17.98 -2.27
N HIS A 233 -2.69 18.40 -3.39
CA HIS A 233 -1.24 18.61 -3.50
C HIS A 233 -0.68 19.55 -2.43
N ASP A 234 -1.40 20.63 -2.10
CA ASP A 234 -0.92 21.62 -1.14
C ASP A 234 -1.19 21.22 0.33
N ASN A 235 -2.07 20.24 0.57
CA ASN A 235 -2.57 19.95 1.92
C ASN A 235 -2.35 18.50 2.39
N TYR A 236 -1.97 17.55 1.52
CA TYR A 236 -1.84 16.12 1.86
C TYR A 236 -0.94 15.82 3.06
N MET A 237 0.09 16.64 3.31
CA MET A 237 0.97 16.47 4.46
C MET A 237 0.36 16.95 5.78
N THR A 238 -0.23 18.15 5.77
CA THR A 238 -0.49 18.93 7.00
C THR A 238 -1.95 19.09 7.36
N TYR A 239 -2.87 18.71 6.48
CA TYR A 239 -4.29 18.82 6.76
C TYR A 239 -4.66 17.96 7.99
N ALA A 240 -5.52 18.50 8.85
CA ALA A 240 -6.10 17.78 9.96
C ALA A 240 -7.60 18.08 10.00
N PRO A 241 -8.47 17.05 10.05
CA PRO A 241 -8.15 15.64 10.25
C PRO A 241 -7.76 14.90 8.95
N GLY A 242 -6.75 14.04 9.02
CA GLY A 242 -6.52 12.98 8.02
C GLY A 242 -5.35 13.17 7.07
N GLY A 243 -4.67 14.32 7.04
CA GLY A 243 -3.40 14.44 6.31
C GLY A 243 -2.33 13.51 6.89
N ILE A 244 -1.26 13.26 6.13
CA ILE A 244 -0.21 12.27 6.44
C ILE A 244 0.37 12.45 7.85
N ASN A 245 0.69 13.68 8.25
CA ASN A 245 1.27 13.93 9.59
C ASN A 245 0.27 13.57 10.70
N HIS A 246 -1.01 13.89 10.50
CA HIS A 246 -2.06 13.54 11.46
C HIS A 246 -2.25 12.03 11.52
N CYS A 247 -2.30 11.34 10.37
CA CYS A 247 -2.39 9.88 10.34
C CYS A 247 -1.20 9.19 11.04
N ALA A 248 0.01 9.73 10.86
CA ALA A 248 1.20 9.25 11.56
C ALA A 248 1.10 9.48 13.08
N GLU A 249 0.68 10.67 13.51
CA GLU A 249 0.44 11.00 14.92
C GLU A 249 -0.59 10.04 15.55
N MET A 250 -1.69 9.77 14.85
CA MET A 250 -2.74 8.87 15.35
C MET A 250 -2.32 7.39 15.37
N SER A 251 -1.36 7.00 14.54
CA SER A 251 -0.81 5.63 14.53
C SER A 251 0.06 5.32 15.76
N VAL A 252 0.67 6.34 16.38
CA VAL A 252 1.58 6.16 17.52
C VAL A 252 0.89 5.62 18.78
N PRO A 253 -0.27 6.18 19.21
CA PRO A 253 -1.06 5.57 20.29
C PRO A 253 -1.44 4.12 20.00
N TYR A 254 -1.85 3.81 18.76
CA TYR A 254 -2.18 2.44 18.36
C TYR A 254 -0.97 1.50 18.52
N TYR A 255 0.22 1.89 18.05
CA TYR A 255 1.44 1.08 18.23
C TYR A 255 1.72 0.79 19.71
N SER A 256 1.51 1.78 20.57
CA SER A 256 1.70 1.66 22.01
C SER A 256 0.68 0.70 22.62
N ASP A 257 -0.59 0.80 22.24
CA ASP A 257 -1.66 -0.06 22.76
C ASP A 257 -1.56 -1.49 22.25
N ALA A 258 -1.15 -1.70 21.00
CA ALA A 258 -0.81 -3.01 20.46
C ALA A 258 0.34 -3.65 21.26
N TRP A 259 1.40 -2.88 21.54
CA TRP A 259 2.51 -3.36 22.36
C TRP A 259 2.09 -3.72 23.80
N LEU A 260 1.20 -2.94 24.41
CA LEU A 260 0.66 -3.25 25.75
C LEU A 260 -0.23 -4.50 25.73
N TYR A 261 -1.06 -4.66 24.69
CA TYR A 261 -1.96 -5.80 24.51
C TYR A 261 -1.20 -7.12 24.50
N LEU A 262 -0.10 -7.12 23.75
CA LEU A 262 0.80 -8.26 23.61
C LEU A 262 1.50 -8.60 24.92
N ASN A 263 1.88 -7.60 25.71
CA ASN A 263 2.53 -7.79 27.00
C ASN A 263 1.56 -8.05 28.17
N ASP A 264 0.31 -8.48 27.89
CA ASP A 264 -0.75 -8.76 28.86
C ASP A 264 -1.07 -7.59 29.81
N LYS A 265 -0.83 -6.35 29.35
CA LYS A 265 -1.16 -5.13 30.10
C LYS A 265 -2.44 -4.55 29.53
N GLN A 266 -3.59 -4.93 30.09
CA GLN A 266 -4.94 -4.34 29.92
C GLN A 266 -5.05 -3.20 28.86
N SER A 267 -4.98 -3.53 27.58
CA SER A 267 -5.37 -2.59 26.51
C SER A 267 -6.52 -3.19 25.71
N ASP A 268 -7.41 -2.31 25.28
CA ASP A 268 -8.57 -2.62 24.45
C ASP A 268 -8.28 -2.07 23.05
N LEU A 269 -8.01 -2.96 22.11
CA LEU A 269 -7.73 -2.54 20.73
C LEU A 269 -8.98 -2.06 20.00
N SER A 270 -10.19 -2.40 20.49
CA SER A 270 -11.46 -2.12 19.81
C SER A 270 -11.73 -0.63 19.54
N SER A 271 -11.12 0.27 20.32
CA SER A 271 -11.25 1.72 20.12
C SER A 271 -10.58 2.25 18.85
N PHE A 272 -9.69 1.47 18.23
CA PHE A 272 -9.02 1.83 16.98
C PHE A 272 -9.71 1.20 15.76
N PHE A 273 -10.89 0.61 15.91
CA PHE A 273 -11.56 -0.05 14.79
C PHE A 273 -12.93 0.56 14.54
N ALA A 274 -13.10 1.11 13.34
CA ALA A 274 -14.42 1.30 12.77
C ALA A 274 -14.78 0.06 11.96
N LYS A 275 -16.08 -0.18 11.78
CA LYS A 275 -16.55 -1.03 10.69
C LYS A 275 -16.54 -0.19 9.43
N PRO A 276 -15.58 -0.34 8.51
CA PRO A 276 -15.75 0.28 7.20
C PRO A 276 -17.02 -0.30 6.58
N LYS A 277 -18.04 0.54 6.38
CA LYS A 277 -19.09 0.23 5.42
C LYS A 277 -18.54 0.61 4.05
N ILE A 278 -17.65 -0.23 3.52
CA ILE A 278 -17.26 -0.12 2.12
C ILE A 278 -18.33 -0.88 1.33
N GLU A 279 -19.36 -0.17 0.88
CA GLU A 279 -20.20 -0.67 -0.21
C GLU A 279 -19.33 -0.67 -1.47
N SER A 280 -19.30 -1.79 -2.20
CA SER A 280 -18.43 -1.92 -3.38
C SER A 280 -18.79 -0.87 -4.44
N VAL A 281 -17.94 0.13 -4.63
CA VAL A 281 -18.22 1.26 -5.55
C VAL A 281 -17.89 0.95 -7.02
N PHE A 282 -17.50 -0.29 -7.36
CA PHE A 282 -17.03 -0.63 -8.70
C PHE A 282 -18.12 -1.20 -9.61
N ASP A 283 -19.10 -0.34 -9.92
CA ASP A 283 -20.12 -0.59 -10.97
C ASP A 283 -19.79 0.16 -12.28
N GLN A 284 -18.59 0.72 -12.45
CA GLN A 284 -18.19 1.40 -13.68
C GLN A 284 -17.23 0.54 -14.52
N ASP A 285 -17.75 0.06 -15.64
CA ASP A 285 -16.99 -0.60 -16.71
C ASP A 285 -16.03 0.41 -17.36
N PHE A 286 -14.76 0.33 -17.00
CA PHE A 286 -13.72 1.07 -17.71
C PHE A 286 -13.16 0.21 -18.84
N GLU A 287 -13.61 0.45 -20.08
CA GLU A 287 -13.10 -0.22 -21.32
C GLU A 287 -11.57 -0.19 -21.46
N PHE A 288 -10.91 0.78 -20.82
CA PHE A 288 -9.45 0.93 -20.83
C PHE A 288 -8.72 -0.22 -20.09
N PHE A 289 -9.35 -0.87 -19.11
CA PHE A 289 -8.74 -1.92 -18.29
C PHE A 289 -8.74 -3.30 -18.96
N GLU A 290 -9.53 -3.50 -20.03
CA GLU A 290 -9.60 -4.76 -20.76
C GLU A 290 -8.24 -5.23 -21.29
N ASN A 291 -7.34 -4.29 -21.59
CA ASN A 291 -6.00 -4.56 -22.11
C ASN A 291 -4.91 -4.62 -21.03
N VAL A 292 -5.17 -4.13 -19.81
CA VAL A 292 -4.15 -4.01 -18.78
C VAL A 292 -3.99 -5.30 -17.97
N ILE A 293 -5.09 -5.98 -17.67
CA ILE A 293 -5.06 -7.27 -16.96
C ILE A 293 -4.29 -8.34 -17.76
N PRO A 294 -4.59 -8.54 -19.07
CA PRO A 294 -3.82 -9.47 -19.89
C PRO A 294 -2.35 -9.06 -20.01
N ALA A 295 -2.05 -7.75 -20.09
CA ALA A 295 -0.68 -7.26 -20.15
C ALA A 295 0.11 -7.57 -18.86
N ALA A 296 -0.45 -7.30 -17.68
CA ALA A 296 0.20 -7.58 -16.40
C ALA A 296 0.40 -9.09 -16.16
N GLN A 297 -0.59 -9.90 -16.50
CA GLN A 297 -0.47 -11.36 -16.44
C GLN A 297 0.60 -11.86 -17.43
N GLU A 298 0.62 -11.33 -18.65
CA GLU A 298 1.62 -11.68 -19.67
C GLU A 298 3.04 -11.22 -19.26
N LEU A 299 3.18 -10.12 -18.49
CA LEU A 299 4.46 -9.69 -17.93
C LEU A 299 5.03 -10.73 -16.95
N ILE A 300 4.19 -11.28 -16.08
CA ILE A 300 4.57 -12.28 -15.08
C ILE A 300 4.79 -13.64 -15.74
N ASP A 301 3.82 -14.12 -16.53
CA ASP A 301 3.83 -15.46 -17.12
C ASP A 301 4.98 -15.68 -18.10
N ASN A 302 5.44 -14.62 -18.79
CA ASN A 302 6.55 -14.71 -19.73
C ASN A 302 7.91 -14.32 -19.11
N GLY A 303 7.97 -14.12 -17.79
CA GLY A 303 9.19 -13.72 -17.09
C GLY A 303 9.76 -12.40 -17.58
N ILE A 304 8.89 -11.47 -17.98
CA ILE A 304 9.27 -10.11 -18.40
C ILE A 304 9.43 -9.22 -17.17
N LEU A 305 8.59 -9.41 -16.16
CA LEU A 305 8.79 -8.92 -14.80
C LEU A 305 9.10 -10.12 -13.90
N VAL A 306 10.23 -10.09 -13.22
CA VAL A 306 10.68 -11.16 -12.34
C VAL A 306 10.84 -10.63 -10.93
N ILE A 307 10.26 -11.35 -9.97
CA ILE A 307 10.44 -11.15 -8.54
C ILE A 307 10.88 -12.50 -7.97
N ASP A 308 12.12 -12.57 -7.50
CA ASP A 308 12.67 -13.80 -6.93
C ASP A 308 12.14 -14.02 -5.51
N HIS A 309 11.90 -15.28 -5.16
CA HIS A 309 11.42 -15.67 -3.84
C HIS A 309 12.41 -16.59 -3.14
N THR A 310 12.57 -16.39 -1.85
CA THR A 310 13.25 -17.33 -0.95
C THR A 310 12.26 -17.76 0.13
N ASP A 311 11.93 -19.05 0.16
CA ASP A 311 11.19 -19.66 1.27
C ASP A 311 12.14 -19.86 2.46
N LEU A 312 11.80 -19.28 3.61
CA LEU A 312 12.61 -19.39 4.83
C LEU A 312 12.15 -20.54 5.74
N GLY A 313 11.13 -21.30 5.36
CA GLY A 313 10.43 -22.25 6.21
C GLY A 313 9.28 -21.61 6.98
N ASP A 314 8.43 -22.46 7.59
CA ASP A 314 7.25 -22.07 8.37
C ASP A 314 6.29 -21.11 7.65
N GLY A 315 6.31 -21.15 6.31
CA GLY A 315 5.43 -20.36 5.46
C GLY A 315 5.77 -18.86 5.42
N VAL A 316 7.02 -18.52 5.73
CA VAL A 316 7.60 -17.20 5.56
C VAL A 316 8.29 -17.12 4.21
N VAL A 317 7.96 -16.10 3.43
CA VAL A 317 8.55 -15.84 2.11
C VAL A 317 9.30 -14.52 2.15
N VAL A 318 10.51 -14.51 1.60
CA VAL A 318 11.25 -13.29 1.30
C VAL A 318 11.18 -13.04 -0.20
N THR A 319 10.66 -11.89 -0.60
CA THR A 319 10.55 -11.51 -2.01
C THR A 319 11.57 -10.41 -2.32
N GLU A 320 12.37 -10.60 -3.37
CA GLU A 320 13.43 -9.67 -3.78
C GLU A 320 12.88 -8.46 -4.55
N SER A 321 13.74 -7.53 -4.93
CA SER A 321 13.36 -6.37 -5.75
C SER A 321 12.90 -6.81 -7.14
N PRO A 322 11.81 -6.23 -7.70
CA PRO A 322 11.38 -6.53 -9.05
C PRO A 322 12.43 -6.10 -10.06
N HIS A 323 12.64 -6.91 -11.10
CA HIS A 323 13.55 -6.58 -12.20
C HIS A 323 13.00 -7.05 -13.55
N ILE A 324 13.45 -6.38 -14.62
CA ILE A 324 13.07 -6.68 -16.01
C ILE A 324 14.32 -7.25 -16.71
N PRO A 325 14.44 -8.58 -16.87
CA PRO A 325 15.63 -9.18 -17.46
C PRO A 325 15.75 -8.90 -18.98
N ASP A 326 14.63 -8.64 -19.65
CA ASP A 326 14.59 -8.37 -21.09
C ASP A 326 13.70 -7.15 -21.42
N LEU A 327 14.34 -5.99 -21.48
CA LEU A 327 13.68 -4.72 -21.81
C LEU A 327 13.03 -4.73 -23.21
N SER A 328 13.53 -5.55 -24.15
CA SER A 328 12.99 -5.60 -25.51
C SER A 328 11.64 -6.31 -25.56
N LYS A 329 11.49 -7.41 -24.80
CA LYS A 329 10.21 -8.10 -24.61
C LYS A 329 9.21 -7.21 -23.90
N PHE A 330 9.65 -6.50 -22.87
CA PHE A 330 8.84 -5.49 -22.20
C PHE A 330 8.29 -4.49 -23.22
N LEU A 331 9.15 -3.76 -23.93
CA LEU A 331 8.72 -2.76 -24.91
C LEU A 331 7.83 -3.34 -26.04
N GLY A 332 8.06 -4.58 -26.46
CA GLY A 332 7.26 -5.27 -27.47
C GLY A 332 5.83 -5.58 -26.99
N LEU A 333 5.68 -6.05 -25.75
CA LEU A 333 4.38 -6.27 -25.11
C LEU A 333 3.60 -4.96 -25.01
N LEU A 334 4.28 -3.91 -24.62
CA LEU A 334 3.67 -2.60 -24.39
C LEU A 334 3.24 -1.93 -25.69
N THR A 335 4.03 -2.06 -26.75
CA THR A 335 3.64 -1.61 -28.09
C THR A 335 2.40 -2.35 -28.59
N ARG A 336 2.27 -3.64 -28.25
CA ARG A 336 1.13 -4.48 -28.64
C ARG A 336 -0.18 -4.03 -27.98
N TYR A 337 -0.15 -3.72 -26.69
CA TYR A 337 -1.36 -3.35 -25.93
C TYR A 337 -1.70 -1.85 -26.03
N PHE A 338 -0.73 -0.96 -26.28
CA PHE A 338 -0.95 0.50 -26.18
C PHE A 338 -0.63 1.33 -27.44
N GLY A 339 -0.05 0.75 -28.51
CA GLY A 339 0.14 1.41 -29.81
C GLY A 339 1.33 2.39 -29.93
N ILE A 340 1.72 2.73 -31.17
CA ILE A 340 2.98 3.46 -31.50
C ILE A 340 2.83 5.01 -31.48
N GLU A 341 1.65 5.54 -31.81
CA GLU A 341 1.45 7.00 -32.03
C GLU A 341 1.52 7.81 -30.72
N ILE A 342 1.18 7.16 -29.61
CA ILE A 342 1.28 7.71 -28.25
C ILE A 342 2.75 7.85 -27.79
N LEU A 343 3.68 7.08 -28.38
CA LEU A 343 5.10 7.03 -27.99
C LEU A 343 5.95 8.21 -28.51
N GLN A 344 5.43 9.00 -29.46
CA GLN A 344 6.20 10.01 -30.18
C GLN A 344 6.27 11.39 -29.50
N LYS A 345 5.49 11.64 -28.44
CA LYS A 345 5.17 13.02 -27.99
C LYS A 345 5.99 13.64 -26.85
N LEU A 346 6.88 12.95 -26.14
CA LEU A 346 7.39 13.46 -24.84
C LEU A 346 8.95 13.42 -24.74
N SER A 347 9.58 14.32 -23.96
CA SER A 347 11.00 14.68 -24.11
C SER A 347 11.89 14.65 -22.85
N TYR A 348 13.12 14.19 -23.08
CA TYR A 348 14.49 14.50 -22.57
C TYR A 348 14.85 14.74 -21.09
N GLU A 349 14.01 15.28 -20.20
CA GLU A 349 14.48 15.68 -18.85
C GLU A 349 14.48 14.54 -17.81
N ALA A 350 13.76 13.45 -18.06
CA ALA A 350 13.50 12.37 -17.09
C ALA A 350 14.63 11.33 -16.90
N LEU A 351 15.70 11.38 -17.69
CA LEU A 351 16.70 10.29 -17.78
C LEU A 351 17.88 10.38 -16.80
N ARG A 352 17.94 11.41 -15.96
CA ARG A 352 19.15 11.66 -15.16
C ARG A 352 19.26 10.81 -13.89
N ASP A 353 18.16 10.31 -13.35
CA ASP A 353 18.13 9.73 -12.00
C ASP A 353 17.83 8.20 -11.95
N PHE A 354 17.68 7.54 -13.12
CA PHE A 354 17.37 6.10 -13.24
C PHE A 354 18.57 5.23 -13.68
N LEU A 355 19.70 5.87 -13.98
CA LEU A 355 21.01 5.25 -14.24
C LEU A 355 21.96 5.64 -13.12
#